data_AF-A0A0F8VXK8-F1
#
_entry.id   AF-A0A0F8VXK8-F1
#
_cell.length_a   1.000
_cell.length_b   1.000
_cell.length_c   1.000
_cell.angle_alpha   90.00
_cell.angle_beta   90.00
_cell.angle_gamma   90.00
#
_symmetry.space_group_name_H-M   'P 1'
#
loop_
_entity.id
_entity.type
_entity.pdbx_description
1 polymer ?
#
loop_
_entity_poly.entity_id
_entity_poly.type
_entity_poly.pdbx_seq_one_letter_code
_entity_poly.pdbx_strand_id
1 'polypeptide(L)'
;MVEENNMKKQLVLYLVFAAFMIALNYLIQKLNQIVFAPFICGSTGFFQTLYCSTDPFNMPELIGSILAVGITYIIKFFLDKYVVFKRTQTKLKQTSLEFIKYFGFAILTTVENVGIQFLLTNYMNTPLEASLIIALSIGYLTKFFLDRKYVFINKEE
;
A
#
# COMPACT_ATOMS: atom_id res chain seq x y z
N MET A 1 1.57 20.23 -23.59
CA MET A 1 0.29 19.51 -23.82
C MET A 1 0.46 17.99 -23.78
N VAL A 2 1.33 17.36 -24.60
CA VAL A 2 1.49 15.89 -24.63
C VAL A 2 2.01 15.31 -23.30
N GLU A 3 3.00 15.96 -22.69
CA GLU A 3 3.62 15.50 -21.44
C GLU A 3 2.69 15.61 -20.22
N GLU A 4 1.89 16.68 -20.17
CA GLU A 4 0.85 16.87 -19.14
C GLU A 4 -0.24 15.79 -19.24
N ASN A 5 -0.64 15.43 -20.47
CA ASN A 5 -1.63 14.37 -20.69
C ASN A 5 -1.11 13.00 -20.26
N ASN A 6 0.17 12.71 -20.50
CA ASN A 6 0.83 11.49 -20.04
C ASN A 6 0.89 11.42 -18.51
N MET A 7 1.24 12.53 -17.83
CA MET A 7 1.25 12.59 -16.38
C MET A 7 -0.15 12.35 -15.78
N LYS A 8 -1.19 12.99 -16.31
CA LYS A 8 -2.57 12.78 -15.85
C LYS A 8 -2.99 11.32 -15.99
N LYS A 9 -2.65 10.69 -17.11
CA LYS A 9 -2.90 9.26 -17.33
C LYS A 9 -2.17 8.38 -16.31
N GLN A 10 -0.91 8.68 -16.00
CA GLN A 10 -0.15 7.97 -14.97
C GLN A 10 -0.78 8.12 -13.59
N LEU A 11 -1.17 9.34 -13.20
CA LEU A 11 -1.82 9.59 -11.91
C LEU A 11 -3.14 8.83 -11.79
N VAL A 12 -3.99 8.87 -12.81
CA VAL A 12 -5.27 8.14 -12.82
C VAL A 12 -5.01 6.64 -12.68
N LEU A 13 -4.07 6.08 -13.44
CA LEU A 13 -3.74 4.66 -13.36
C LEU A 13 -3.19 4.28 -11.97
N TYR A 14 -2.33 5.13 -11.40
CA TYR A 14 -1.76 4.96 -10.07
C TYR A 14 -2.84 4.88 -8.99
N LEU A 15 -3.83 5.78 -9.04
CA LEU A 15 -4.95 5.83 -8.10
C LEU A 15 -5.92 4.66 -8.31
N VAL A 16 -6.21 4.29 -9.57
CA VAL A 16 -7.05 3.11 -9.88
C VAL A 16 -6.41 1.83 -9.32
N PHE A 17 -5.10 1.66 -9.47
CA PHE A 17 -4.41 0.52 -8.88
C PHE A 17 -4.39 0.58 -7.36
N ALA A 18 -4.28 1.76 -6.74
CA ALA A 18 -4.41 1.88 -5.29
C ALA A 18 -5.79 1.41 -4.80
N ALA A 19 -6.87 1.82 -5.47
CA ALA A 19 -8.23 1.36 -5.16
C ALA A 19 -8.39 -0.16 -5.35
N PHE A 20 -7.85 -0.71 -6.44
CA PHE A 20 -7.86 -2.15 -6.68
C PHE A 20 -7.09 -2.93 -5.62
N MET A 21 -5.95 -2.41 -5.15
CA MET A 21 -5.19 -3.02 -4.07
C MET A 21 -5.94 -3.02 -2.74
N ILE A 22 -6.75 -2.00 -2.44
CA ILE A 22 -7.60 -1.98 -1.24
C ILE A 22 -8.62 -3.12 -1.31
N ALA A 23 -9.30 -3.28 -2.46
CA ALA A 23 -10.25 -4.37 -2.67
C ALA A 23 -9.57 -5.75 -2.59
N LEU A 24 -8.39 -5.90 -3.20
CA LEU A 24 -7.60 -7.13 -3.14
C LEU A 24 -7.14 -7.43 -1.70
N ASN A 25 -6.74 -6.42 -0.94
CA ASN A 25 -6.33 -6.56 0.45
C ASN A 25 -7.48 -7.12 1.30
N TYR A 26 -8.66 -6.52 1.17
CA TYR A 26 -9.87 -7.01 1.84
C TYR A 26 -10.23 -8.45 1.43
N LEU A 27 -10.11 -8.77 0.13
CA LEU A 27 -10.38 -10.12 -0.38
C LEU A 27 -9.41 -11.15 0.22
N ILE A 28 -8.12 -10.86 0.29
CA ILE A 28 -7.12 -11.76 0.89
C ILE A 28 -7.42 -11.98 2.37
N GLN A 29 -7.75 -10.92 3.11
CA GLN A 29 -8.14 -11.04 4.53
C GLN A 29 -9.38 -11.93 4.70
N LYS A 30 -10.41 -11.73 3.87
CA LYS A 30 -11.63 -12.56 3.92
C LYS A 30 -11.39 -14.00 3.53
N LEU A 31 -10.57 -14.26 2.51
CA LEU A 31 -10.16 -15.62 2.13
C LEU A 31 -9.38 -16.30 3.27
N ASN A 32 -8.48 -15.57 3.93
CA ASN A 32 -7.76 -16.08 5.10
C ASN A 32 -8.73 -16.49 6.23
N GLN A 33 -9.73 -15.67 6.52
CA GLN A 33 -10.75 -15.98 7.55
C GLN A 33 -11.65 -17.17 7.17
N ILE A 34 -12.08 -17.28 5.91
CA ILE A 34 -13.07 -18.28 5.49
C ILE A 34 -12.44 -19.63 5.15
N VAL A 35 -11.26 -19.63 4.53
CA VAL A 35 -10.62 -20.84 3.98
C VAL A 35 -9.47 -21.32 4.85
N PHE A 36 -8.54 -20.43 5.17
CA PHE A 36 -7.31 -20.82 5.85
C PHE A 36 -7.49 -21.01 7.35
N ALA A 37 -8.24 -20.13 8.01
CA ALA A 37 -8.48 -20.24 9.45
C ALA A 37 -9.13 -21.57 9.87
N PRO A 38 -10.25 -22.05 9.27
CA PRO A 38 -10.81 -23.34 9.66
C PRO A 38 -9.89 -24.52 9.31
N PHE A 39 -9.13 -24.43 8.22
CA PHE A 39 -8.16 -25.46 7.83
C PHE A 39 -7.01 -25.58 8.84
N ILE A 40 -6.45 -24.45 9.27
CA ILE A 40 -5.33 -24.41 10.24
C ILE A 40 -5.83 -24.79 11.64
N CYS A 41 -7.00 -24.28 12.05
CA CYS A 41 -7.57 -24.56 13.37
C CYS A 41 -8.13 -25.99 13.51
N GLY A 42 -8.41 -26.67 12.38
CA GLY A 42 -8.78 -28.09 12.35
C GLY A 42 -7.59 -29.06 12.31
N SER A 43 -6.36 -28.56 12.15
CA SER A 43 -5.13 -29.37 12.21
C SER A 43 -4.59 -29.44 13.65
N THR A 44 -3.76 -30.43 13.97
CA THR A 44 -3.10 -30.55 15.29
C THR A 44 -1.62 -30.14 15.18
N GLY A 45 -1.19 -29.10 15.89
CA GLY A 45 0.23 -28.73 15.94
C GLY A 45 0.52 -27.37 16.58
N PHE A 46 1.82 -27.05 16.77
CA PHE A 46 2.26 -25.79 17.36
C PHE A 46 1.71 -24.54 16.64
N PHE A 47 1.65 -24.58 15.30
CA PHE A 47 1.12 -23.49 14.49
C PHE A 47 -0.37 -23.23 14.72
N GLN A 48 -1.14 -24.24 15.13
CA GLN A 48 -2.55 -24.09 15.47
C GLN A 48 -2.71 -23.19 16.70
N THR A 49 -1.99 -23.48 17.79
CA THR A 49 -2.08 -22.70 19.04
C THR A 49 -1.68 -21.25 18.84
N LEU A 50 -0.64 -21.01 18.03
CA LEU A 50 -0.19 -19.65 17.71
C LEU A 50 -1.20 -18.91 16.83
N TYR A 51 -1.66 -19.56 15.76
CA TYR A 51 -2.52 -18.93 14.76
C TYR A 51 -3.96 -18.75 15.26
N CYS A 52 -4.50 -19.71 16.02
CA CYS A 52 -5.92 -19.72 16.43
C CYS A 52 -6.18 -19.04 17.79
N SER A 53 -5.15 -18.46 18.42
CA SER A 53 -5.36 -17.70 19.66
C SER A 53 -6.20 -16.45 19.38
N THR A 54 -7.27 -16.27 20.14
CA THR A 54 -8.16 -15.10 20.07
C THR A 54 -8.01 -14.16 21.26
N ASP A 55 -7.23 -14.54 22.26
CA ASP A 55 -6.99 -13.77 23.48
C ASP A 55 -5.48 -13.45 23.60
N PRO A 56 -5.06 -12.18 23.74
CA PRO A 56 -5.85 -10.94 23.79
C PRO A 56 -6.25 -10.37 22.42
N PHE A 57 -5.70 -10.91 21.32
CA PHE A 57 -5.96 -10.43 19.95
C PHE A 57 -6.34 -11.59 19.03
N ASN A 58 -7.14 -11.29 18.01
CA ASN A 58 -7.51 -12.23 16.95
C ASN A 58 -6.30 -12.49 16.02
N MET A 59 -5.49 -13.50 16.34
CA MET A 59 -4.29 -13.85 15.57
C MET A 59 -4.57 -14.20 14.11
N PRO A 60 -5.65 -14.93 13.76
CA PRO A 60 -6.00 -15.18 12.36
C PRO A 60 -6.20 -13.89 11.56
N GLU A 61 -6.89 -12.91 12.15
CA GLU A 61 -7.13 -11.60 11.53
C GLU A 61 -5.84 -10.80 11.39
N LEU A 62 -5.01 -10.76 12.43
CA LEU A 62 -3.73 -10.05 12.41
C LEU A 62 -2.77 -10.62 11.37
N ILE A 63 -2.57 -11.94 11.38
CA ILE A 63 -1.70 -12.64 10.42
C ILE A 63 -2.25 -12.45 9.00
N GLY A 64 -3.56 -12.58 8.82
CA GLY A 64 -4.23 -12.32 7.54
C GLY A 64 -3.98 -10.90 7.02
N SER A 65 -4.09 -9.90 7.90
CA SER A 65 -3.84 -8.50 7.56
C SER A 65 -2.38 -8.25 7.17
N ILE A 66 -1.42 -8.76 7.94
CA ILE A 66 0.02 -8.61 7.65
C ILE A 66 0.36 -9.25 6.29
N LEU A 67 -0.12 -10.48 6.03
CA LEU A 67 0.09 -11.16 4.76
C LEU A 67 -0.58 -10.41 3.60
N ALA A 68 -1.82 -9.94 3.79
CA ALA A 68 -2.54 -9.17 2.78
C ALA A 68 -1.79 -7.87 2.43
N VAL A 69 -1.33 -7.12 3.44
CA VAL A 69 -0.54 -5.90 3.22
C VAL A 69 0.76 -6.23 2.48
N GLY A 70 1.51 -7.25 2.91
CA GLY A 70 2.75 -7.65 2.25
C GLY A 70 2.54 -8.03 0.77
N ILE A 71 1.58 -8.91 0.50
CA ILE A 71 1.28 -9.38 -0.87
C ILE A 71 0.80 -8.22 -1.75
N THR A 72 -0.17 -7.43 -1.28
CA THR A 72 -0.71 -6.30 -2.06
C THR A 72 0.34 -5.23 -2.30
N TYR A 73 1.22 -4.97 -1.33
CA TYR A 73 2.31 -4.01 -1.51
C TYR A 73 3.32 -4.46 -2.56
N ILE A 74 3.69 -5.74 -2.57
CA ILE A 74 4.58 -6.31 -3.59
C ILE A 74 3.95 -6.22 -4.98
N ILE A 75 2.67 -6.61 -5.11
CA ILE A 75 1.93 -6.52 -6.38
C ILE A 75 1.86 -5.05 -6.84
N LYS A 76 1.52 -4.13 -5.93
CA LYS A 76 1.43 -2.70 -6.22
C LYS A 76 2.76 -2.15 -6.73
N PHE A 77 3.86 -2.51 -6.08
CA PHE A 77 5.20 -2.09 -6.50
C PHE A 77 5.48 -2.47 -7.96
N PHE A 78 5.18 -3.71 -8.35
CA PHE A 78 5.39 -4.17 -9.73
C PHE A 78 4.42 -3.55 -10.73
N LEU A 79 3.15 -3.37 -10.36
CA LEU A 79 2.17 -2.65 -11.19
C LEU A 79 2.62 -1.21 -11.45
N ASP A 80 3.07 -0.50 -10.42
CA ASP A 80 3.54 0.86 -10.56
C ASP A 80 4.80 0.93 -11.42
N LYS A 81 5.78 0.07 -11.13
CA LYS A 81 7.03 0.02 -11.87
C LYS A 81 6.80 -0.22 -13.36
N TYR A 82 6.09 -1.30 -13.71
CA TYR A 82 5.99 -1.76 -15.10
C TYR A 82 4.84 -1.14 -15.88
N VAL A 83 3.74 -0.81 -15.21
CA VAL A 83 2.51 -0.37 -15.90
C VAL A 83 2.31 1.14 -15.78
N VAL A 84 2.44 1.72 -14.58
CA VAL A 84 2.27 3.17 -14.39
C VAL A 84 3.47 3.95 -14.95
N PHE A 85 4.68 3.60 -14.50
CA PHE A 85 5.90 4.32 -14.83
C PHE A 85 6.69 3.69 -15.99
N LYS A 86 6.26 2.52 -16.48
CA LYS A 86 6.82 1.83 -17.67
C LYS A 86 8.33 1.62 -17.61
N ARG A 87 8.85 1.25 -16.43
CA ARG A 87 10.29 1.06 -16.21
C ARG A 87 10.73 -0.37 -16.52
N THR A 88 11.48 -0.55 -17.60
CA THR A 88 11.91 -1.88 -18.11
C THR A 88 13.21 -2.40 -17.51
N GLN A 89 13.79 -1.75 -16.49
CA GLN A 89 15.05 -2.21 -15.90
C GLN A 89 14.89 -3.55 -15.16
N THR A 90 15.63 -4.56 -15.62
CA THR A 90 15.55 -5.96 -15.15
C THR A 90 16.60 -6.35 -14.12
N LYS A 91 17.61 -5.49 -13.87
CA LYS A 91 18.67 -5.80 -12.90
C LYS A 91 18.11 -5.88 -11.47
N LEU A 92 18.33 -7.02 -10.81
CA LEU A 92 17.84 -7.28 -9.44
C LEU A 92 18.32 -6.23 -8.44
N LYS A 93 19.62 -5.90 -8.44
CA LYS A 93 20.20 -4.89 -7.53
C LYS A 93 19.51 -3.53 -7.62
N GLN A 94 19.15 -3.11 -8.84
CA GLN A 94 18.46 -1.83 -9.04
C GLN A 94 17.01 -1.92 -8.59
N THR A 95 16.34 -3.04 -8.89
CA THR A 95 14.95 -3.29 -8.46
C THR A 95 14.82 -3.30 -6.94
N SER A 96 15.76 -3.89 -6.21
CA SER A 96 15.77 -3.85 -4.74
C SER A 96 15.95 -2.44 -4.20
N LEU A 97 16.81 -1.61 -4.83
CA LEU A 97 16.99 -0.22 -4.43
C LEU A 97 15.73 0.62 -4.69
N GLU A 98 15.07 0.41 -5.83
CA GLU A 98 13.77 1.01 -6.14
C GLU A 98 12.72 0.61 -5.09
N PHE A 99 12.66 -0.67 -4.72
CA PHE A 99 11.74 -1.16 -3.70
C PHE A 99 11.98 -0.50 -2.34
N ILE A 100 13.23 -0.40 -1.90
CA ILE A 100 13.60 0.25 -0.63
C ILE A 100 13.17 1.71 -0.63
N LYS A 101 13.43 2.46 -1.71
CA LYS A 101 12.98 3.85 -1.83
C LYS A 101 11.47 3.95 -1.84
N TYR A 102 10.80 3.09 -2.61
CA TYR A 102 9.34 3.04 -2.71
C TYR A 102 8.70 2.82 -1.33
N PHE A 103 9.26 1.88 -0.55
CA PHE A 103 8.88 1.60 0.83
C PHE A 103 9.20 2.75 1.80
N GLY A 104 10.40 3.32 1.72
CA GLY A 104 10.77 4.48 2.52
C GLY A 104 9.83 5.67 2.31
N PHE A 105 9.48 5.98 1.05
CA PHE A 105 8.51 7.03 0.76
C PHE A 105 7.10 6.69 1.24
N ALA A 106 6.69 5.42 1.26
CA ALA A 106 5.38 5.04 1.77
C ALA A 106 5.26 5.33 3.28
N ILE A 107 6.31 5.04 4.04
CA ILE A 107 6.40 5.41 5.46
C ILE A 107 6.35 6.93 5.62
N LEU A 108 7.17 7.67 4.86
CA LEU A 108 7.20 9.13 4.92
C LEU A 108 5.83 9.76 4.63
N THR A 109 5.14 9.31 3.59
CA THR A 109 3.79 9.82 3.28
C THR A 109 2.74 9.39 4.30
N THR A 110 2.97 8.28 5.01
CA THR A 110 2.08 7.88 6.12
C THR A 110 2.23 8.83 7.29
N VAL A 111 3.46 9.22 7.63
CA VAL A 111 3.74 10.23 8.66
C VAL A 111 3.15 11.59 8.26
N GLU A 112 3.29 11.99 6.98
CA GLU A 112 2.65 13.18 6.42
C GLU A 112 1.12 13.14 6.60
N ASN A 113 0.47 12.03 6.24
CA ASN A 113 -0.99 11.89 6.37
C ASN A 113 -1.45 12.01 7.81
N VAL A 114 -0.76 11.35 8.74
CA VAL A 114 -1.07 11.44 10.18
C VAL A 114 -0.87 12.86 10.68
N GLY A 115 0.19 13.54 10.25
CA GLY A 115 0.47 14.94 10.60
C GLY A 115 -0.62 15.89 10.10
N ILE A 116 -1.05 15.76 8.84
CA ILE A 116 -2.14 16.56 8.27
C ILE A 116 -3.45 16.30 9.02
N GLN A 117 -3.79 15.03 9.24
CA GLN A 117 -5.00 14.67 9.97
C GLN A 117 -4.98 15.27 11.38
N PHE A 118 -3.87 15.14 12.10
CA PHE A 118 -3.71 15.70 13.44
C PHE A 118 -3.87 17.22 13.47
N LEU A 119 -3.27 17.95 12.53
CA LEU A 119 -3.40 19.41 12.44
C LEU A 119 -4.85 19.83 12.16
N LEU A 120 -5.52 19.16 11.21
CA LEU A 120 -6.89 19.48 10.85
C LEU A 120 -7.87 19.21 12.00
N THR A 121 -7.73 18.08 12.70
CA THR A 121 -8.64 17.73 13.80
C THR A 121 -8.39 18.57 15.04
N ASN A 122 -7.13 18.78 15.44
CA ASN A 122 -6.79 19.39 16.73
C ASN A 122 -6.63 20.92 16.66
N TYR A 123 -6.18 21.45 15.53
CA TYR A 123 -5.93 22.90 15.39
C TYR A 123 -7.06 23.60 14.63
N MET A 124 -7.62 22.94 13.62
CA MET A 124 -8.67 23.52 12.77
C MET A 124 -10.09 23.06 13.15
N ASN A 125 -10.25 22.17 14.15
CA ASN A 125 -11.53 21.55 14.55
C ASN A 125 -12.34 21.00 13.37
N THR A 126 -11.64 20.51 12.34
CA THR A 126 -12.26 19.92 11.15
C THR A 126 -12.77 18.51 11.51
N PRO A 127 -13.95 18.07 11.02
CA PRO A 127 -14.43 16.72 11.24
C PRO A 127 -13.39 15.66 10.85
N LEU A 128 -13.38 14.54 11.57
CA LEU A 128 -12.38 13.48 11.37
C LEU A 128 -12.44 12.91 9.95
N GLU A 129 -13.64 12.73 9.41
CA GLU A 129 -13.87 12.20 8.06
C GLU A 129 -13.32 13.15 7.00
N ALA A 130 -13.60 14.45 7.13
CA ALA A 130 -13.08 15.46 6.23
C ALA A 130 -11.55 15.55 6.30
N SER A 131 -11.00 15.51 7.52
CA SER A 131 -9.55 15.52 7.76
C SER A 131 -8.87 14.31 7.13
N LEU A 132 -9.48 13.13 7.24
CA LEU A 132 -9.00 11.89 6.64
C LEU A 132 -9.02 11.95 5.11
N ILE A 133 -10.10 12.45 4.51
CA ILE A 133 -10.22 12.59 3.05
C ILE A 133 -9.15 13.56 2.51
N ILE A 134 -8.96 14.71 3.19
CA ILE A 134 -7.95 15.70 2.80
C ILE A 134 -6.55 15.11 2.94
N ALA A 135 -6.24 14.49 4.08
CA ALA A 135 -4.94 13.86 4.33
C ALA A 135 -4.62 12.78 3.29
N LEU A 136 -5.56 11.86 3.01
CA LEU A 136 -5.37 10.82 2.00
C LEU A 136 -5.19 11.41 0.60
N SER A 137 -5.97 12.43 0.24
CA SER A 137 -5.87 13.07 -1.08
C SER A 137 -4.48 13.68 -1.29
N ILE A 138 -4.00 14.43 -0.29
CA ILE A 138 -2.65 15.02 -0.32
C ILE A 138 -1.61 13.91 -0.33
N GLY A 139 -1.70 12.92 0.55
CA GLY A 139 -0.75 11.82 0.65
C GLY A 139 -0.59 11.02 -0.64
N TYR A 140 -1.68 10.67 -1.32
CA TYR A 140 -1.60 9.96 -2.59
C TYR A 140 -0.98 10.81 -3.69
N LEU A 141 -1.25 12.12 -3.72
CA LEU A 141 -0.61 13.04 -4.66
C LEU A 141 0.88 13.17 -4.36
N THR A 142 1.26 13.45 -3.11
CA THR A 142 2.66 13.54 -2.68
C THR A 142 3.39 12.25 -3.01
N LYS A 143 2.82 11.09 -2.69
CA LYS A 143 3.39 9.78 -3.00
C LYS A 143 3.62 9.58 -4.49
N PHE A 144 2.63 9.91 -5.32
CA PHE A 144 2.76 9.81 -6.77
C PHE A 144 3.93 10.64 -7.30
N PHE A 145 4.07 11.89 -6.85
CA PHE A 145 5.17 12.76 -7.26
C PHE A 145 6.53 12.25 -6.77
N LEU A 146 6.61 11.76 -5.54
CA LEU A 146 7.83 11.18 -4.98
C LEU A 146 8.27 9.94 -5.76
N ASP A 147 7.34 9.03 -6.03
CA ASP A 147 7.62 7.79 -6.77
C ASP A 147 8.09 8.08 -8.19
N ARG A 148 7.39 8.98 -8.87
CA ARG A 148 7.75 9.38 -10.23
C ARG A 148 9.14 10.03 -10.28
N LYS A 149 9.45 10.91 -9.32
CA LYS A 149 10.66 11.74 -9.34
C LYS A 149 11.90 11.06 -8.77
N TYR A 150 11.75 10.18 -7.78
CA TYR A 150 12.89 9.66 -7.01
C TYR A 150 13.02 8.13 -7.04
N VAL A 151 11.92 7.41 -7.25
CA VAL A 151 11.93 5.94 -7.30
C VAL A 151 12.11 5.48 -8.74
N PHE A 152 11.15 5.80 -9.61
CA PHE A 152 11.10 5.32 -10.99
C PHE A 152 11.63 6.38 -11.95
N ILE A 153 12.88 6.77 -11.73
CA ILE A 153 13.54 7.76 -12.57
C ILE A 153 13.74 7.16 -13.96
N ASN A 154 13.07 7.75 -14.95
CA ASN A 154 13.42 7.54 -16.35
C ASN A 154 14.76 8.22 -16.60
N LYS A 155 15.85 7.47 -16.39
CA LYS A 155 17.08 7.72 -17.13
C LYS A 155 16.79 7.32 -18.57
N GLU A 156 16.31 8.28 -19.35
CA GLU A 156 16.70 8.34 -20.76
C GLU A 156 18.21 8.61 -20.72
N GLU A 157 18.99 7.60 -21.11
CA GLU A 157 20.34 7.83 -21.63
C GLU A 157 20.20 8.28 -23.08
#